data_AF-A0A7S0UAG9-F1
#
_entry.id   AF-A0A7S0UAG9-F1
#
_cell.length_a   1.000
_cell.length_b   1.000
_cell.length_c   1.000
_cell.angle_alpha   90.00
_cell.angle_beta   90.00
_cell.angle_gamma   90.00
#
_symmetry.space_group_name_H-M   'P 1'
#
loop_
_entity.id
_entity.type
_entity.pdbx_description
1 polymer ?
#
loop_
_entity_poly.entity_id
_entity_poly.type
_entity_poly.pdbx_seq_one_letter_code
_entity_poly.pdbx_strand_id
1 'polypeptide(L)'
;RGMKVPHGNEQPVLGGVLYIDIAVDGGLAIEVDGPTHFVGASKERNPETLFRARVLEKLGWRVLSVPFTEFQSLRGTKEKSAYLSKCLRKIDSRKGFSRGQRNGQKKHAGKK
;
A
#
# COMPACT_ATOMS: atom_id res chain seq x y z
N ARG A 1 -16.99 -8.38 10.22
CA ARG A 1 -17.29 -7.65 8.96
C ARG A 1 -16.15 -6.67 8.69
N GLY A 2 -15.48 -6.79 7.55
CA GLY A 2 -14.34 -5.94 7.18
C GLY A 2 -14.75 -4.50 6.88
N MET A 3 -13.77 -3.60 6.80
CA MET A 3 -13.97 -2.19 6.44
C MET A 3 -14.57 -2.09 5.03
N LYS A 4 -15.74 -1.48 4.89
CA LYS A 4 -16.38 -1.19 3.60
C LYS A 4 -15.74 0.04 2.94
N VAL A 5 -14.45 -0.03 2.69
CA VAL A 5 -13.69 1.04 2.04
C VAL A 5 -13.49 0.65 0.57
N PRO A 6 -13.79 1.54 -0.41
CA PRO A 6 -13.46 1.28 -1.81
C PRO A 6 -11.96 1.05 -1.99
N HIS A 7 -11.62 -0.07 -2.61
CA HIS A 7 -10.23 -0.45 -2.90
C HIS A 7 -10.19 -1.38 -4.12
N GLY A 8 -9.04 -1.41 -4.79
CA GLY A 8 -8.66 -2.45 -5.75
C GLY A 8 -7.59 -3.35 -5.14
N ASN A 9 -7.65 -4.65 -5.45
CA ASN A 9 -6.56 -5.58 -5.13
C ASN A 9 -5.69 -5.75 -6.38
N GLU A 10 -4.39 -5.91 -6.19
CA GLU A 10 -3.41 -6.10 -7.27
C GLU A 10 -3.60 -5.06 -8.39
N GLN A 11 -3.62 -3.78 -8.01
CA GLN A 11 -3.85 -2.69 -8.94
C GLN A 11 -2.59 -2.47 -9.81
N PRO A 12 -2.68 -2.63 -11.14
CA PRO A 12 -1.54 -2.40 -12.01
C PRO A 12 -1.15 -0.91 -12.04
N VAL A 13 0.15 -0.66 -12.04
CA VAL A 13 0.77 0.65 -12.27
C VAL A 13 1.90 0.51 -13.29
N LEU A 14 2.36 1.62 -13.88
CA LEU A 14 3.39 1.62 -14.92
C LEU A 14 3.08 0.65 -16.08
N GLY A 15 1.85 0.63 -16.55
CA GLY A 15 1.45 -0.28 -17.63
C GLY A 15 1.48 -1.78 -17.26
N GLY A 16 1.44 -2.12 -15.97
CA GLY A 16 1.45 -3.51 -15.49
C GLY A 16 2.83 -4.05 -15.15
N VAL A 17 3.86 -3.20 -15.13
CA VAL A 17 5.21 -3.59 -14.67
C VAL A 17 5.24 -3.84 -13.16
N LEU A 18 4.42 -3.10 -12.40
CA LEU A 18 4.26 -3.27 -10.96
C LEU A 18 2.77 -3.33 -10.61
N TYR A 19 2.49 -3.98 -9.49
CA TYR A 19 1.15 -4.12 -8.93
C TYR A 19 1.19 -3.66 -7.47
N ILE A 20 0.19 -2.86 -7.09
CA ILE A 20 -0.07 -2.50 -5.69
C ILE A 20 -0.97 -3.57 -5.09
N ASP A 21 -0.59 -4.17 -3.96
CA ASP A 21 -1.36 -5.27 -3.36
C ASP A 21 -2.79 -4.83 -3.02
N ILE A 22 -2.94 -3.70 -2.34
CA ILE A 22 -4.25 -3.09 -2.03
C ILE A 22 -4.18 -1.58 -2.28
N ALA A 23 -4.81 -1.12 -3.36
CA ALA A 23 -4.93 0.29 -3.71
C ALA A 23 -6.23 0.86 -3.13
N VAL A 24 -6.11 1.77 -2.18
CA VAL A 24 -7.24 2.45 -1.54
C VAL A 24 -7.49 3.80 -2.20
N ASP A 25 -8.76 4.14 -2.37
CA ASP A 25 -9.19 5.44 -2.88
C ASP A 25 -8.52 6.59 -2.10
N GLY A 26 -8.10 7.63 -2.84
CA GLY A 26 -7.35 8.75 -2.25
C GLY A 26 -5.83 8.57 -2.27
N GLY A 27 -5.31 7.62 -3.07
CA GLY A 27 -3.89 7.50 -3.39
C GLY A 27 -3.06 6.86 -2.28
N LEU A 28 -3.62 5.85 -1.61
CA LEU A 28 -2.90 5.04 -0.62
C LEU A 28 -2.68 3.64 -1.20
N ALA A 29 -1.42 3.24 -1.29
CA ALA A 29 -0.98 1.90 -1.58
C ALA A 29 -0.68 1.19 -0.26
N ILE A 30 -1.30 0.04 0.00
CA ILE A 30 -0.96 -0.83 1.11
C ILE A 30 -0.23 -2.04 0.52
N GLU A 31 1.03 -2.25 0.91
CA GLU A 31 1.86 -3.39 0.52
C GLU A 31 1.94 -4.39 1.69
N VAL A 32 1.79 -5.68 1.40
CA VAL A 32 1.83 -6.77 2.40
C VAL A 32 3.21 -7.44 2.36
N ASP A 33 4.07 -7.05 3.30
CA ASP A 33 5.46 -7.51 3.31
C ASP A 33 5.55 -8.91 3.97
N GLY A 34 5.50 -9.96 3.15
CA GLY A 34 5.87 -11.33 3.53
C GLY A 34 7.37 -11.52 3.87
N PRO A 35 7.78 -12.69 4.39
CA PRO A 35 9.16 -12.93 4.85
C PRO A 35 10.26 -12.65 3.83
N THR A 36 10.00 -12.87 2.54
CA THR A 36 10.95 -12.64 1.44
C THR A 36 11.26 -11.16 1.22
N HIS A 37 10.43 -10.24 1.74
CA HIS A 37 10.63 -8.80 1.61
C HIS A 37 11.69 -8.24 2.57
N PHE A 38 12.28 -9.07 3.43
CA PHE A 38 13.26 -8.69 4.44
C PHE A 38 14.63 -9.34 4.20
N VAL A 39 15.69 -8.72 4.73
CA VAL A 39 17.05 -9.24 4.64
C VAL A 39 17.24 -10.33 5.70
N GLY A 40 17.28 -11.58 5.27
CA GLY A 40 17.48 -12.73 6.16
C GLY A 40 16.41 -12.79 7.27
N ALA A 41 16.85 -12.91 8.52
CA ALA A 41 15.95 -12.89 9.69
C ALA A 41 15.76 -11.49 10.30
N SER A 42 16.25 -10.43 9.66
CA SER A 42 16.12 -9.06 10.16
C SER A 42 14.73 -8.49 9.88
N LYS A 43 14.43 -7.32 10.48
CA LYS A 43 13.25 -6.51 10.15
C LYS A 43 13.54 -5.46 9.06
N GLU A 44 14.74 -5.51 8.47
CA GLU A 44 15.13 -4.56 7.43
C GLU A 44 14.57 -5.03 6.09
N ARG A 45 13.84 -4.14 5.41
CA ARG A 45 13.30 -4.42 4.08
C ARG A 45 14.45 -4.54 3.08
N ASN A 46 14.37 -5.53 2.20
CA ASN A 46 15.37 -5.77 1.18
C ASN A 46 15.37 -4.62 0.13
N PRO A 47 16.42 -4.52 -0.71
CA PRO A 47 16.53 -3.47 -1.72
C PRO A 47 15.36 -3.42 -2.71
N GLU A 48 14.80 -4.56 -3.10
CA GLU A 48 13.67 -4.66 -4.02
C GLU A 48 12.40 -4.03 -3.42
N THR A 49 12.04 -4.40 -2.18
CA THR A 49 10.91 -3.84 -1.45
C THR A 49 11.05 -2.33 -1.27
N LEU A 50 12.25 -1.86 -0.95
CA LEU A 50 12.54 -0.42 -0.84
C LEU A 50 12.43 0.29 -2.19
N PHE A 51 12.91 -0.33 -3.26
CA PHE A 51 12.81 0.21 -4.61
C PHE A 51 11.35 0.34 -5.05
N ARG A 52 10.55 -0.72 -4.87
CA ARG A 52 9.10 -0.71 -5.16
C ARG A 52 8.39 0.43 -4.42
N ALA A 53 8.61 0.55 -3.11
CA ALA A 53 8.01 1.61 -2.30
C ALA A 53 8.37 3.01 -2.84
N ARG A 54 9.65 3.25 -3.17
CA ARG A 54 10.11 4.53 -3.73
C ARG A 54 9.48 4.83 -5.08
N VAL A 55 9.35 3.84 -5.96
CA VAL A 55 8.69 4.00 -7.26
C VAL A 55 7.24 4.40 -7.07
N LEU A 56 6.49 3.70 -6.21
CA LEU A 56 5.10 4.03 -5.91
C LEU A 56 4.96 5.44 -5.31
N GLU A 57 5.83 5.82 -4.39
CA GLU A 57 5.88 7.19 -3.84
C GLU A 57 6.13 8.25 -4.92
N LYS A 58 7.04 7.98 -5.87
CA LYS A 58 7.31 8.88 -7.00
C LYS A 58 6.15 8.96 -8.00
N LEU A 59 5.34 7.91 -8.11
CA LEU A 59 4.08 7.90 -8.86
C LEU A 59 2.93 8.58 -8.12
N GLY A 60 3.19 9.07 -6.91
CA GLY A 60 2.27 9.86 -6.12
C GLY A 60 1.35 9.05 -5.20
N TRP A 61 1.71 7.80 -4.93
CA TRP A 61 1.05 7.00 -3.90
C TRP A 61 1.67 7.27 -2.54
N ARG A 62 0.82 7.33 -1.51
CA ARG A 62 1.28 7.15 -0.13
C ARG A 62 1.44 5.65 0.08
N VAL A 63 2.59 5.19 0.54
CA VAL A 63 2.84 3.76 0.72
C VAL A 63 2.78 3.41 2.20
N LEU A 64 1.90 2.48 2.55
CA LEU A 64 1.86 1.81 3.83
C LEU A 64 2.34 0.37 3.65
N SER A 65 3.51 0.04 4.19
CA SER A 65 3.96 -1.34 4.27
C SER A 65 3.44 -1.99 5.55
N VAL A 66 2.89 -3.19 5.44
CA VAL A 66 2.34 -4.00 6.53
C VAL A 66 3.13 -5.31 6.61
N PRO A 67 4.08 -5.42 7.56
CA PRO A 67 4.80 -6.68 7.78
C PRO A 67 3.85 -7.81 8.16
N PHE A 68 3.89 -8.90 7.39
CA PHE A 68 3.06 -10.07 7.60
C PHE A 68 3.26 -10.65 9.01
N THR A 69 4.50 -10.73 9.48
CA THR A 69 4.83 -11.30 10.80
C THR A 69 4.19 -10.52 11.94
N GLU A 70 4.24 -9.19 11.90
CA GLU A 70 3.57 -8.32 12.88
C GLU A 70 2.06 -8.51 12.82
N PHE A 71 1.47 -8.43 11.63
CA PHE A 71 0.03 -8.54 11.45
C PHE A 71 -0.53 -9.93 11.84
N GLN A 72 0.20 -11.00 11.53
CA GLN A 72 -0.18 -12.38 11.83
C GLN A 72 -0.17 -12.66 13.34
N SER A 73 0.76 -12.05 14.08
CA SER A 73 0.87 -12.24 15.54
C SER A 73 -0.32 -11.70 16.35
N LEU A 74 -1.16 -10.84 15.75
CA LEU A 74 -2.30 -10.21 16.40
C LEU A 74 -3.52 -11.13 16.43
N ARG A 75 -4.22 -11.13 17.56
CA ARG A 75 -5.38 -11.99 17.81
C ARG A 75 -6.69 -11.33 17.42
N GLY A 76 -7.42 -12.02 16.54
CA GLY A 76 -8.76 -11.63 16.15
C GLY A 76 -8.85 -10.31 15.38
N THR A 77 -10.07 -9.88 15.08
CA THR A 77 -10.31 -8.71 14.23
C THR A 77 -10.03 -7.39 14.95
N LYS A 78 -10.25 -7.33 16.27
CA LYS A 78 -10.10 -6.10 17.06
C LYS A 78 -8.65 -5.61 17.09
N GLU A 79 -7.70 -6.48 17.42
CA GLU A 79 -6.27 -6.13 17.48
C GLU A 79 -5.72 -5.77 16.10
N LYS A 80 -6.06 -6.57 15.08
CA LYS A 80 -5.69 -6.30 13.68
C LYS A 80 -6.20 -4.94 13.21
N SER A 81 -7.45 -4.59 13.55
CA SER A 81 -8.03 -3.29 13.19
C SER A 81 -7.34 -2.14 13.93
N ALA A 82 -7.01 -2.32 15.21
CA ALA A 82 -6.29 -1.32 16.00
C ALA A 82 -4.87 -1.09 15.48
N TYR A 83 -4.17 -2.16 15.08
CA TYR A 83 -2.86 -2.10 14.45
C TYR A 83 -2.90 -1.33 13.12
N LEU A 84 -3.79 -1.71 12.20
CA LEU A 84 -3.92 -1.02 10.91
C LEU A 84 -4.28 0.46 11.10
N SER A 85 -5.18 0.77 12.05
CA SER A 85 -5.51 2.16 12.38
C SER A 85 -4.30 2.94 12.88
N LYS A 86 -3.43 2.33 13.68
CA LYS A 86 -2.16 2.94 14.14
C LYS A 86 -1.21 3.19 12.97
N CYS A 87 -1.10 2.23 12.06
CA CYS A 87 -0.29 2.37 10.85
C CYS A 87 -0.77 3.50 9.94
N LEU A 88 -2.07 3.58 9.69
CA LEU A 88 -2.69 4.64 8.88
C LEU A 88 -2.43 6.04 9.45
N ARG A 89 -2.61 6.23 10.77
CA ARG A 89 -2.33 7.52 11.43
C ARG A 89 -0.88 8.01 11.25
N LYS A 90 0.08 7.09 11.20
CA LYS A 90 1.50 7.43 10.96
C LYS A 90 1.76 7.92 9.54
N ILE A 91 0.98 7.46 8.57
CA ILE A 91 1.09 7.89 7.17
C ILE A 91 0.45 9.27 7.00
N ASP A 92 -0.71 9.51 7.61
CA ASP A 92 -1.41 10.80 7.51
C ASP A 92 -0.65 11.96 8.19
N SER A 93 0.14 11.68 9.23
CA SER A 93 0.94 12.72 9.90
C SER A 93 2.16 13.19 9.11
N ARG A 94 2.55 12.47 8.04
CA ARG A 94 3.61 12.90 7.12
C ARG A 94 3.06 13.97 6.16
N LYS A 95 3.01 15.23 6.62
CA LYS A 95 2.68 16.40 5.80
C LYS A 95 3.67 16.51 4.64
N GLY A 96 3.19 16.47 3.39
CA GLY A 96 4.06 16.69 2.23
C GLY A 96 3.48 16.37 0.84
N PHE A 97 2.37 15.64 0.73
CA PHE A 97 1.85 15.25 -0.59
C PHE A 97 0.64 16.08 -1.01
N SER A 98 0.84 17.02 -1.95
CA SER A 98 -0.26 17.79 -2.54
C SER A 98 -1.06 16.90 -3.49
N ARG A 99 -2.40 16.98 -3.44
CA ARG A 99 -3.36 16.19 -4.26
C ARG A 99 -3.28 16.45 -5.79
N GLY A 100 -2.22 17.10 -6.28
CA GLY A 100 -2.20 17.81 -7.57
C GLY A 100 -1.73 17.04 -8.81
N GLN A 101 -1.30 15.77 -8.72
CA GLN A 101 -0.79 15.03 -9.88
C GLN A 101 -1.57 13.74 -10.14
N ARG A 102 -2.84 13.87 -10.53
CA ARG A 102 -3.60 12.77 -11.19
C ARG A 102 -4.20 13.26 -12.50
N ASN A 103 -3.33 13.65 -13.44
CA ASN A 103 -3.68 13.71 -14.86
C ASN A 103 -2.94 12.55 -15.53
N GLY A 104 -3.64 11.48 -15.94
CA GLY A 104 -2.98 10.42 -16.70
C GLY A 104 -3.73 9.13 -16.96
N GLN A 105 -4.85 8.83 -16.31
CA GLN A 105 -5.65 7.63 -16.64
C GLN A 105 -7.11 8.01 -16.84
N LYS A 106 -7.38 8.60 -18.01
CA LYS A 106 -8.74 8.66 -18.54
C LYS A 106 -9.19 7.24 -18.87
N LYS A 107 -10.38 6.92 -18.35
CA LYS A 107 -11.29 5.83 -18.66
C LYS A 107 -11.13 5.30 -20.10
N HIS A 108 -10.62 4.07 -20.26
CA HIS A 108 -11.07 3.22 -21.37
C HIS A 108 -12.36 2.53 -20.94
N ALA A 109 -13.44 3.32 -20.93
CA ALA A 109 -14.79 2.80 -21.08
C ALA A 109 -15.02 2.67 -22.59
N GLY A 110 -14.65 1.52 -23.16
CA GLY A 110 -15.08 1.11 -24.49
C GLY A 110 -16.53 0.65 -24.40
N LYS A 111 -17.46 1.55 -24.73
CA LYS A 111 -18.86 1.26 -24.99
C LYS A 111 -19.00 0.98 -26.49
N LYS A 112 -19.36 -0.25 -26.84
CA LYS A 112 -20.26 -0.72 -27.92
C LYS A 112 -19.79 -2.08 -28.42
#